data_AF-A0A925XE69-F1
#
_entry.id   AF-A0A925XE69-F1
#
_cell.length_a   1.000
_cell.length_b   1.000
_cell.length_c   1.000
_cell.angle_alpha   90.00
_cell.angle_beta   90.00
_cell.angle_gamma   90.00
#
_symmetry.space_group_name_H-M   'P 1'
#
loop_
_entity.id
_entity.type
_entity.pdbx_description
1 polymer ?
#
loop_
_entity_poly.entity_id
_entity_poly.type
_entity_poly.pdbx_seq_one_letter_code
_entity_poly.pdbx_strand_id
1 'polypeptide(L)'
;MSIQHRRWLRARFLILASLFAIGVFASNGFSQEDAAAVPKFDFAAAAAEYEIVSGDDRLICEPFQAELLKWSNPVRATPAGTVFLWHHKGVPQAACCMFAIRNPNVKGDYFVNHEFVSLSTGLIEATSGGAMAWQTKEPGIAWQDMEGPSVPKSRSGRLAQMRNVASQFIGVVGKK
;
A
#
# COMPACT_ATOMS: atom_id res chain seq x y z
N MET A 1 -46.50 33.27 51.22
CA MET A 1 -47.04 34.10 50.11
C MET A 1 -46.45 33.56 48.82
N SER A 2 -47.10 32.63 48.10
CA SER A 2 -48.20 32.85 47.12
C SER A 2 -47.68 33.69 45.93
N ILE A 3 -47.70 33.30 44.65
CA ILE A 3 -48.64 32.47 43.89
C ILE A 3 -47.94 31.91 42.64
N GLN A 4 -48.38 30.71 42.30
CA GLN A 4 -48.06 29.89 41.14
C GLN A 4 -48.95 30.28 39.93
N HIS A 5 -48.56 29.82 38.73
CA HIS A 5 -49.41 29.55 37.55
C HIS A 5 -49.80 30.69 36.59
N ARG A 6 -49.42 30.51 35.32
CA ARG A 6 -50.40 30.39 34.21
C ARG A 6 -49.80 29.54 33.08
N ARG A 7 -50.37 28.34 32.94
CA ARG A 7 -50.27 27.45 31.78
C ARG A 7 -51.30 27.88 30.72
N TRP A 8 -50.99 27.57 29.46
CA TRP A 8 -51.86 26.87 28.48
C TRP A 8 -51.99 27.51 27.09
N LEU A 9 -51.68 26.65 26.10
CA LEU A 9 -52.31 26.42 24.79
C LEU A 9 -52.43 27.59 23.81
N ARG A 10 -51.72 27.47 22.68
CA ARG A 10 -52.34 27.04 21.42
C ARG A 10 -51.36 26.19 20.59
N ALA A 11 -51.55 24.88 20.65
CA ALA A 11 -51.15 23.98 19.57
C ALA A 11 -52.31 23.92 18.57
N ARG A 12 -52.04 24.02 17.26
CA ARG A 12 -52.69 23.20 16.21
C ARG A 12 -52.34 23.59 14.76
N PHE A 13 -52.04 22.54 13.97
CA PHE A 13 -52.17 22.39 12.50
C PHE A 13 -51.11 23.14 11.64
N LEU A 14 -50.31 22.53 10.75
CA LEU A 14 -50.58 21.49 9.73
C LEU A 14 -49.33 20.66 9.36
N ILE A 15 -49.61 19.45 8.87
CA ILE A 15 -48.74 18.41 8.31
C ILE A 15 -48.47 18.70 6.81
N LEU A 16 -47.40 18.10 6.28
CA LEU A 16 -47.09 17.79 4.87
C LEU A 16 -46.35 18.86 4.04
N ALA A 17 -45.06 18.57 3.76
CA ALA A 17 -44.59 18.26 2.40
C ALA A 17 -43.13 17.77 2.44
N SER A 18 -42.95 16.48 2.73
CA SER A 18 -41.73 15.76 2.38
C SER A 18 -41.78 15.48 0.88
N LEU A 19 -41.15 16.32 0.07
CA LEU A 19 -40.96 16.10 -1.36
C LEU A 19 -39.48 16.15 -1.69
N PHE A 20 -38.94 14.96 -1.95
CA PHE A 20 -37.87 14.64 -2.90
C PHE A 20 -36.87 15.78 -3.21
N ALA A 21 -35.77 15.80 -2.47
CA ALA A 21 -34.49 16.22 -3.01
C ALA A 21 -33.59 14.98 -3.06
N ILE A 22 -33.84 14.11 -4.05
CA ILE A 22 -32.78 13.25 -4.59
C ILE A 22 -31.83 14.22 -5.30
N GLY A 23 -30.90 14.77 -4.52
CA GLY A 23 -29.76 15.49 -5.03
C GLY A 23 -28.85 14.49 -5.71
N VAL A 24 -29.02 14.39 -7.03
CA VAL A 24 -28.12 13.82 -8.04
C VAL A 24 -26.72 13.58 -7.45
N PHE A 25 -26.40 12.33 -7.12
CA PHE A 25 -25.01 11.88 -7.18
C PHE A 25 -24.63 12.03 -8.64
N ALA A 26 -24.02 13.18 -8.97
CA ALA A 26 -23.31 13.33 -10.20
C ALA A 26 -22.28 12.20 -10.19
N SER A 27 -22.53 11.18 -11.00
CA SER A 27 -21.48 10.37 -11.57
C SER A 27 -20.50 11.38 -12.16
N ASN A 28 -19.45 11.71 -11.41
CA ASN A 28 -18.25 12.28 -12.00
C ASN A 28 -17.80 11.20 -12.97
N GLY A 29 -18.27 11.35 -14.21
CA GLY A 29 -17.74 10.62 -15.33
C GLY A 29 -16.25 10.83 -15.24
N PHE A 30 -15.51 9.74 -15.06
CA PHE A 30 -14.16 9.68 -15.57
C PHE A 30 -14.31 9.85 -17.07
N SER A 31 -14.43 11.10 -17.52
CA SER A 31 -14.32 11.45 -18.91
C SER A 31 -12.98 10.90 -19.35
N GLN A 32 -13.02 10.14 -20.43
CA GLN A 32 -11.87 9.68 -21.18
C GLN A 32 -11.19 10.91 -21.83
N GLU A 33 -10.72 11.84 -20.99
CA GLU A 33 -9.84 12.94 -21.35
C GLU A 33 -8.49 12.31 -21.69
N ASP A 34 -8.05 12.58 -22.92
CA ASP A 34 -6.73 12.36 -23.52
C ASP A 34 -5.78 11.51 -22.68
N ALA A 35 -5.36 10.36 -23.24
CA ALA A 35 -4.27 9.55 -22.72
C ALA A 35 -2.95 10.35 -22.74
N ALA A 36 -2.84 11.35 -21.86
CA ALA A 36 -1.64 12.07 -21.58
C ALA A 36 -0.60 11.02 -21.18
N ALA A 37 0.57 11.10 -21.79
CA ALA A 37 1.67 10.20 -21.50
C ALA A 37 1.87 10.16 -19.98
N VAL A 38 1.76 8.97 -19.39
CA VAL A 38 2.04 8.77 -17.97
C VAL A 38 3.46 9.27 -17.74
N PRO A 39 3.69 10.22 -16.81
CA PRO A 39 5.04 10.73 -16.55
C PRO A 39 5.99 9.58 -16.23
N LYS A 40 7.25 9.71 -16.63
CA LYS A 40 8.27 8.74 -16.25
C LYS A 40 8.62 8.99 -14.77
N PHE A 41 8.32 8.02 -13.93
CA PHE A 41 8.68 8.06 -12.51
C PHE A 41 10.02 7.38 -12.27
N ASP A 42 10.90 8.03 -11.51
CA ASP A 42 12.14 7.42 -11.04
C ASP A 42 11.90 6.76 -9.67
N PHE A 43 11.20 5.63 -9.69
CA PHE A 43 10.93 4.88 -8.47
C PHE A 43 12.20 4.30 -7.86
N ALA A 44 13.27 4.10 -8.64
CA ALA A 44 14.54 3.61 -8.14
C ALA A 44 15.25 4.68 -7.31
N ALA A 45 15.25 5.94 -7.77
CA ALA A 45 15.74 7.07 -6.97
C ALA A 45 14.94 7.19 -5.66
N ALA A 46 13.60 7.13 -5.72
CA ALA A 46 12.76 7.20 -4.53
C ALA A 46 13.04 6.04 -3.55
N ALA A 47 13.29 4.82 -4.05
CA ALA A 47 13.67 3.70 -3.22
C ALA A 47 15.07 3.88 -2.59
N ALA A 48 16.02 4.47 -3.31
CA ALA A 48 17.37 4.70 -2.82
C ALA A 48 17.45 5.69 -1.65
N GLU A 49 16.41 6.49 -1.41
CA GLU A 49 16.33 7.41 -0.26
C GLU A 49 16.10 6.69 1.08
N TYR A 50 15.70 5.41 1.05
CA TYR A 50 15.40 4.66 2.27
C TYR A 50 16.61 3.91 2.81
N GLU A 51 16.89 4.18 4.08
CA GLU A 51 17.76 3.37 4.93
C GLU A 51 16.88 2.46 5.78
N ILE A 52 17.12 1.13 5.71
CA ILE A 52 16.33 0.14 6.43
C ILE A 52 17.23 -0.65 7.37
N VAL A 53 16.78 -0.78 8.62
CA VAL A 53 17.40 -1.64 9.64
C VAL A 53 16.40 -2.68 10.14
N SER A 54 16.90 -3.86 10.48
CA SER A 54 16.11 -5.02 10.91
C SER A 54 16.61 -5.64 12.20
N GLY A 55 15.68 -5.97 13.10
CA GLY A 55 15.92 -6.64 14.37
C GLY A 55 16.62 -5.79 15.42
N ASP A 56 16.76 -6.36 16.62
CA ASP A 56 17.36 -5.70 17.79
C ASP A 56 18.85 -5.40 17.58
N ASP A 57 19.54 -6.25 16.81
CA ASP A 57 20.94 -6.07 16.42
C ASP A 57 21.15 -5.01 15.33
N ARG A 58 20.08 -4.31 14.91
CA ARG A 58 20.08 -3.23 13.91
C ARG A 58 20.80 -3.63 12.61
N LEU A 59 20.40 -4.76 12.04
CA LEU A 59 20.97 -5.28 10.81
C LEU A 59 20.68 -4.32 9.64
N ILE A 60 21.73 -3.75 9.05
CA ILE A 60 21.60 -2.89 7.86
C ILE A 60 21.10 -3.73 6.69
N CYS A 61 20.05 -3.25 6.03
CA CYS A 61 19.45 -3.88 4.88
C CYS A 61 19.80 -3.10 3.60
N GLU A 62 20.28 -3.80 2.60
CA GLU A 62 20.66 -3.23 1.30
C GLU A 62 19.48 -3.35 0.33
N PRO A 63 19.22 -2.32 -0.50
CA PRO A 63 18.19 -2.40 -1.53
C PRO A 63 18.61 -3.41 -2.59
N PHE A 64 17.72 -4.34 -2.90
CA PHE A 64 17.86 -5.21 -4.06
C PHE A 64 17.53 -4.39 -5.32
N GLN A 65 18.52 -4.13 -6.15
CA GLN A 65 18.43 -3.21 -7.31
C GLN A 65 17.62 -3.74 -8.50
N ALA A 66 16.66 -4.63 -8.30
CA ALA A 66 15.74 -5.07 -9.34
C ALA A 66 14.33 -4.58 -9.04
N GLU A 67 13.75 -3.84 -9.97
CA GLU A 67 12.30 -3.60 -10.02
C GLU A 67 11.61 -4.95 -10.25
N LEU A 68 11.16 -5.60 -9.17
CA LEU A 68 10.73 -7.00 -9.21
C LEU A 68 9.40 -7.18 -9.94
N LEU A 69 8.51 -6.22 -9.75
CA LEU A 69 7.17 -6.23 -10.33
C LEU A 69 6.80 -4.80 -10.71
N LYS A 70 6.74 -4.53 -12.02
CA LYS A 70 6.21 -3.29 -12.56
C LYS A 70 4.75 -3.47 -12.92
N TRP A 71 3.94 -2.47 -12.61
CA TRP A 71 2.55 -2.45 -12.99
C TRP A 71 2.12 -1.06 -13.47
N SER A 72 1.10 -1.04 -14.31
CA SER A 72 0.43 0.18 -14.74
C SER A 72 -1.07 0.03 -14.50
N ASN A 73 -1.73 1.15 -14.19
CA ASN A 73 -3.16 1.19 -13.91
C ASN A 73 -3.74 2.51 -14.43
N PRO A 74 -4.00 2.62 -15.74
CA PRO A 74 -4.36 3.88 -16.38
C PRO A 74 -5.73 4.44 -15.94
N VAL A 75 -6.54 3.65 -15.24
CA VAL A 75 -7.92 4.00 -14.88
C VAL A 75 -8.00 4.62 -13.47
N ARG A 76 -7.01 4.37 -12.60
CA ARG A 76 -7.02 4.88 -11.22
C ARG A 76 -6.11 6.09 -11.05
N ALA A 77 -6.26 6.75 -9.90
CA ALA A 77 -5.37 7.84 -9.47
C ALA A 77 -3.91 7.39 -9.23
N THR A 78 -3.64 6.09 -9.31
CA THR A 78 -2.32 5.47 -9.18
C THR A 78 -1.89 4.86 -10.52
N PRO A 79 -1.30 5.62 -11.46
CA PRO A 79 -1.15 5.18 -12.85
C PRO A 79 -0.04 4.13 -13.05
N ALA A 80 0.94 4.06 -12.16
CA ALA A 80 2.08 3.17 -12.25
C ALA A 80 2.68 2.93 -10.88
N GLY A 81 3.37 1.80 -10.74
CA GLY A 81 4.18 1.49 -9.59
C GLY A 81 5.11 0.32 -9.82
N THR A 82 5.98 0.10 -8.84
CA THR A 82 6.95 -0.98 -8.84
C THR A 82 7.23 -1.47 -7.42
N VAL A 83 7.65 -2.72 -7.29
CA VAL A 83 8.04 -3.32 -6.00
C VAL A 83 9.56 -3.42 -5.90
N PHE A 84 10.09 -2.98 -4.76
CA PHE A 84 11.48 -3.14 -4.33
C PHE A 84 11.58 -4.03 -3.09
N LEU A 85 12.74 -4.64 -2.89
CA LEU A 85 13.09 -5.38 -1.68
C LEU A 85 14.33 -4.78 -1.03
N TRP A 86 14.41 -4.90 0.29
CA TRP A 86 15.64 -4.74 1.05
C TRP A 86 16.01 -6.06 1.68
N HIS A 87 17.29 -6.39 1.70
CA HIS A 87 17.80 -7.66 2.23
C HIS A 87 18.97 -7.48 3.17
N HIS A 88 19.11 -8.41 4.10
CA HIS A 88 20.34 -8.58 4.87
C HIS A 88 20.98 -9.92 4.48
N LYS A 89 22.22 -9.89 3.97
CA LYS A 89 22.96 -11.09 3.52
C LYS A 89 22.14 -11.99 2.56
N GLY A 90 21.39 -11.38 1.66
CA GLY A 90 20.55 -12.07 0.67
C GLY A 90 19.22 -12.61 1.20
N VAL A 91 18.87 -12.36 2.45
CA VAL A 91 17.55 -12.68 3.03
C VAL A 91 16.67 -11.43 2.98
N PRO A 92 15.54 -11.43 2.26
CA PRO A 92 14.60 -10.32 2.24
C PRO A 92 14.13 -9.95 3.65
N GLN A 93 14.11 -8.66 3.97
CA GLN A 93 13.70 -8.11 5.26
C GLN A 93 12.49 -7.20 5.14
N ALA A 94 12.38 -6.47 4.03
CA ALA A 94 11.24 -5.61 3.75
C ALA A 94 10.94 -5.61 2.25
N ALA A 95 9.67 -5.43 1.90
CA ALA A 95 9.22 -5.08 0.58
C ALA A 95 8.58 -3.70 0.60
N CYS A 96 8.69 -2.96 -0.50
CA CYS A 96 8.02 -1.69 -0.67
C CYS A 96 7.43 -1.57 -2.06
N CYS A 97 6.13 -1.29 -2.15
CA CYS A 97 5.52 -0.85 -3.39
C CYS A 97 5.64 0.67 -3.48
N MET A 98 6.45 1.17 -4.43
CA MET A 98 6.51 2.58 -4.80
C MET A 98 5.52 2.84 -5.93
N PHE A 99 4.68 3.85 -5.81
CA PHE A 99 3.67 4.14 -6.83
C PHE A 99 3.37 5.62 -6.95
N ALA A 100 3.05 6.04 -8.16
CA ALA A 100 2.65 7.41 -8.42
C ALA A 100 1.22 7.64 -7.92
N ILE A 101 0.95 8.81 -7.37
CA ILE A 101 -0.39 9.30 -7.04
C ILE A 101 -0.59 10.64 -7.76
N ARG A 102 -1.73 10.79 -8.44
CA ARG A 102 -2.12 12.06 -9.06
C ARG A 102 -2.37 13.12 -7.99
N ASN A 103 -1.80 14.31 -8.17
CA ASN A 103 -2.12 15.47 -7.34
C ASN A 103 -3.56 15.95 -7.66
N PRO A 104 -4.46 16.01 -6.67
CA PRO A 104 -5.84 16.46 -6.91
C PRO A 104 -5.94 17.96 -7.22
N ASN A 105 -4.93 18.76 -6.86
CA ASN A 105 -4.97 20.22 -6.97
C ASN A 105 -4.30 20.74 -8.26
N VAL A 106 -3.48 19.93 -8.91
CA VAL A 106 -2.69 20.34 -10.08
C VAL A 106 -2.83 19.30 -11.19
N LYS A 107 -3.50 19.68 -12.29
CA LYS A 107 -3.73 18.77 -13.42
C LYS A 107 -2.39 18.35 -14.04
N GLY A 108 -2.19 17.04 -14.18
CA GLY A 108 -0.98 16.47 -14.77
C GLY A 108 0.20 16.32 -13.81
N ASP A 109 0.04 16.73 -12.55
CA ASP A 109 1.06 16.57 -11.52
C ASP A 109 0.87 15.26 -10.74
N TYR A 110 1.99 14.68 -10.31
CA TYR A 110 2.06 13.40 -9.63
C TYR A 110 3.19 13.39 -8.61
N PHE A 111 3.00 12.70 -7.51
CA PHE A 111 4.04 12.43 -6.51
C PHE A 111 4.18 10.93 -6.26
N VAL A 112 5.34 10.51 -5.78
CA VAL A 112 5.58 9.11 -5.38
C VAL A 112 5.07 8.91 -3.96
N ASN A 113 4.29 7.86 -3.76
CA ASN A 113 3.92 7.33 -2.46
C ASN A 113 4.38 5.88 -2.34
N HIS A 114 4.30 5.33 -1.13
CA HIS A 114 4.88 4.04 -0.82
C HIS A 114 4.02 3.22 0.14
N GLU A 115 4.15 1.90 0.05
CA GLU A 115 3.54 0.95 0.98
C GLU A 115 4.57 -0.12 1.34
N PHE A 116 4.94 -0.16 2.63
CA PHE A 116 5.89 -1.12 3.15
C PHE A 116 5.22 -2.37 3.72
N VAL A 117 5.89 -3.50 3.55
CA VAL A 117 5.58 -4.78 4.18
C VAL A 117 6.85 -5.35 4.80
N SER A 118 6.77 -5.76 6.07
CA SER A 118 7.87 -6.47 6.72
C SER A 118 7.89 -7.93 6.30
N LEU A 119 9.08 -8.41 5.95
CA LEU A 119 9.39 -9.81 5.68
C LEU A 119 10.38 -10.35 6.72
N SER A 120 10.58 -9.63 7.81
CA SER A 120 11.53 -9.97 8.86
C SER A 120 10.84 -10.66 10.04
N THR A 121 11.60 -11.53 10.72
CA THR A 121 11.24 -12.08 12.03
C THR A 121 11.51 -11.12 13.18
N GLY A 122 12.13 -9.97 12.91
CA GLY A 122 12.35 -8.87 13.85
C GLY A 122 11.59 -7.61 13.45
N LEU A 123 11.71 -6.57 14.28
CA LEU A 123 11.17 -5.24 13.98
C LEU A 123 11.96 -4.59 12.83
N ILE A 124 11.28 -3.77 12.03
CA ILE A 124 11.89 -2.98 10.97
C ILE A 124 11.76 -1.50 11.28
N GLU A 125 12.82 -0.74 11.03
CA GLU A 125 12.79 0.71 10.97
C GLU A 125 13.25 1.15 9.58
N ALA A 126 12.52 2.08 8.97
CA ALA A 126 12.89 2.71 7.71
C ALA A 126 12.92 4.23 7.89
N THR A 127 14.05 4.82 7.54
CA THR A 127 14.25 6.27 7.53
C THR A 127 14.42 6.76 6.10
N SER A 128 13.87 7.93 5.79
CA SER A 128 14.06 8.63 4.51
C SER A 128 14.39 10.09 4.81
N GLY A 129 15.44 10.61 4.18
CA GLY A 129 15.92 11.98 4.43
C GLY A 129 16.27 12.26 5.90
N GLY A 130 16.70 11.24 6.65
CA GLY A 130 17.02 11.34 8.09
C GLY A 130 15.80 11.36 9.03
N ALA A 131 14.57 11.28 8.51
CA ALA A 131 13.35 11.19 9.31
C ALA A 131 12.80 9.75 9.33
N MET A 132 12.16 9.37 10.44
CA MET A 132 11.44 8.09 10.53
C MET A 132 10.26 8.09 9.56
N ALA A 133 10.31 7.22 8.56
CA ALA A 133 9.26 7.07 7.56
C ALA A 133 8.31 5.93 7.91
N TRP A 134 8.83 4.83 8.45
CA TRP A 134 8.05 3.65 8.80
C TRP A 134 8.74 2.82 9.88
N GLN A 135 7.96 2.25 10.79
CA GLN A 135 8.44 1.33 11.83
C GLN A 135 7.38 0.27 12.11
N THR A 136 7.78 -1.00 12.26
CA THR A 136 6.86 -2.04 12.69
C THR A 136 6.76 -2.14 14.21
N LYS A 137 5.58 -2.53 14.70
CA LYS A 137 5.34 -2.82 16.12
C LYS A 137 5.54 -4.30 16.45
N GLU A 138 5.53 -5.15 15.43
CA GLU A 138 5.67 -6.60 15.51
C GLU A 138 6.48 -7.12 14.31
N PRO A 139 7.04 -8.34 14.41
CA PRO A 139 7.61 -9.04 13.26
C PRO A 139 6.62 -9.21 12.10
N GLY A 140 7.12 -9.15 10.86
CA GLY A 140 6.30 -9.34 9.67
C GLY A 140 6.01 -10.80 9.34
N ILE A 141 6.91 -11.70 9.77
CA ILE A 141 6.76 -13.14 9.58
C ILE A 141 7.18 -13.91 10.84
N ALA A 142 6.67 -15.12 10.97
CA ALA A 142 7.13 -16.12 11.92
C ALA A 142 7.51 -17.40 11.18
N TRP A 143 8.63 -18.00 11.54
CA TRP A 143 9.01 -19.30 10.99
C TRP A 143 8.06 -20.38 11.50
N GLN A 144 7.66 -21.27 10.59
CA GLN A 144 6.90 -22.46 10.90
C GLN A 144 7.66 -23.67 10.37
N ASP A 145 7.71 -24.71 11.18
CA ASP A 145 8.20 -26.01 10.71
C ASP A 145 7.23 -26.56 9.67
N MET A 146 7.77 -26.97 8.53
CA MET A 146 7.01 -27.62 7.48
C MET A 146 7.51 -29.04 7.29
N GLU A 147 6.57 -29.99 7.22
CA GLU A 147 6.86 -31.32 6.73
C GLU A 147 7.16 -31.26 5.23
N GLY A 148 8.29 -31.84 4.81
CA GLY A 148 8.68 -31.77 3.41
C GLY A 148 10.04 -32.40 3.11
N PRO A 149 10.43 -32.44 1.83
CA PRO A 149 11.73 -32.96 1.42
C PRO A 149 12.85 -32.09 2.02
N SER A 150 13.90 -32.75 2.48
CA SER A 150 15.08 -32.08 3.03
C SER A 150 15.67 -31.09 2.03
N VAL A 151 16.17 -29.96 2.55
CA VAL A 151 16.79 -28.91 1.72
C VAL A 151 18.06 -29.47 1.04
N PRO A 152 18.19 -29.42 -0.30
CA PRO A 152 19.37 -29.92 -0.98
C PRO A 152 20.66 -29.20 -0.54
N LYS A 153 21.74 -29.96 -0.41
CA LYS A 153 23.06 -29.41 -0.04
C LYS A 153 23.68 -28.54 -1.15
N SER A 154 23.38 -28.85 -2.42
CA SER A 154 23.90 -28.09 -3.56
C SER A 154 23.09 -26.82 -3.83
N ARG A 155 23.76 -25.78 -4.32
CA ARG A 155 23.12 -24.52 -4.73
C ARG A 155 22.08 -24.75 -5.82
N SER A 156 22.40 -25.57 -6.82
CA SER A 156 21.49 -25.92 -7.92
C SER A 156 20.26 -26.67 -7.42
N GLY A 157 20.44 -27.61 -6.48
CA GLY A 157 19.33 -28.33 -5.86
C GLY A 157 18.39 -27.41 -5.09
N ARG A 158 18.92 -26.48 -4.30
CA ARG A 158 18.09 -25.48 -3.59
C ARG A 158 17.29 -24.61 -4.55
N LEU A 159 17.92 -24.13 -5.64
CA LEU A 159 17.22 -23.32 -6.64
C LEU A 159 16.11 -24.10 -7.36
N ALA A 160 16.36 -25.37 -7.71
CA ALA A 160 15.34 -26.23 -8.28
C ALA A 160 14.17 -26.44 -7.30
N GLN A 161 14.46 -26.70 -6.03
CA GLN A 161 13.44 -26.81 -4.98
C GLN A 161 12.63 -25.51 -4.83
N MET A 162 13.28 -24.35 -4.77
CA MET A 162 12.61 -23.05 -4.69
C MET A 162 11.68 -22.80 -5.89
N ARG A 163 12.13 -23.14 -7.11
CA ARG A 163 11.30 -23.03 -8.33
C ARG A 163 10.09 -23.96 -8.28
N ASN A 164 10.28 -25.19 -7.80
CA ASN A 164 9.20 -26.15 -7.64
C ASN A 164 8.15 -25.63 -6.64
N VAL A 165 8.59 -25.10 -5.48
CA VAL A 165 7.68 -24.47 -4.50
C VAL A 165 6.94 -23.28 -5.14
N ALA A 166 7.66 -22.37 -5.80
CA ALA A 166 7.04 -21.21 -6.45
C ALA A 166 6.01 -21.61 -7.52
N SER A 167 6.25 -22.69 -8.26
CA SER A 167 5.34 -23.17 -9.31
C SER A 167 4.00 -23.71 -8.79
N GLN A 168 3.88 -23.98 -7.49
CA GLN A 168 2.62 -24.39 -6.87
C GLN A 168 1.63 -23.24 -6.71
N PHE A 169 2.11 -22.00 -6.84
CA PHE A 169 1.29 -20.81 -6.72
C PHE A 169 1.00 -20.24 -8.11
N ILE A 170 -0.28 -19.95 -8.38
CA ILE A 170 -0.70 -19.22 -9.58
C ILE A 170 -1.32 -17.89 -9.17
N GLY A 171 -0.88 -16.81 -9.81
CA GLY A 171 -1.55 -15.51 -9.72
C GLY A 171 -2.62 -15.43 -10.81
N VAL A 172 -3.90 -15.47 -10.44
CA VAL A 172 -4.99 -15.26 -11.40
C VAL A 172 -5.42 -13.81 -11.36
N VAL A 173 -5.18 -13.07 -12.44
CA VAL A 173 -5.77 -11.75 -12.63
C VAL A 173 -7.20 -11.95 -13.10
N GLY A 174 -8.17 -11.80 -12.18
CA GLY A 174 -9.58 -11.86 -12.53
C GLY A 174 -9.93 -10.78 -13.56
N LYS A 175 -10.47 -11.18 -14.72
CA LYS A 175 -11.11 -10.24 -15.64
C LYS A 175 -12.35 -9.68 -14.95
N LYS A 176 -12.42 -8.36 -14.80
CA LYS A 176 -13.65 -7.65 -14.43
C LYS A 176 -14.52 -7.44 -15.64
#